data_AF-A0A444YP32-F1
#
_entry.id   AF-A0A444YP32-F1
#
_cell.length_a   1.000
_cell.length_b   1.000
_cell.length_c   1.000
_cell.angle_alpha   90.00
_cell.angle_beta   90.00
_cell.angle_gamma   90.00
#
_symmetry.space_group_name_H-M   'P 1'
#
loop_
_entity.id
_entity.type
_entity.pdbx_description
1 polymer ?
#
loop_
_entity_poly.entity_id
_entity_poly.type
_entity_poly.pdbx_seq_one_letter_code
_entity_poly.pdbx_strand_id
1 'polypeptide(L)'
;MNPLIAAASVVAAGLAVGLASIGPGVGQGTAAGQAVERIARQPEAEGKILLIYLSSFFFESNPFLFIVFNRSNRIIGVIELLRQF
;
A
#
# COMPACT_ATOMS: atom_id res chain seq x y z
N MET A 1 24.02 -18.41 -5.80
CA MET A 1 23.64 -17.04 -6.21
C MET A 1 24.85 -16.15 -6.07
N ASN A 2 25.20 -15.34 -7.07
CA ASN A 2 26.33 -14.43 -6.95
C ASN A 2 26.05 -13.38 -5.86
N PRO A 3 26.93 -13.17 -4.87
CA PRO A 3 26.71 -12.23 -3.77
C PRO A 3 26.51 -10.79 -4.26
N LEU A 4 27.14 -10.44 -5.38
CA LEU A 4 26.96 -9.15 -6.06
C LEU A 4 25.52 -8.93 -6.55
N ILE A 5 24.90 -9.96 -7.12
CA ILE A 5 23.51 -9.90 -7.59
C ILE A 5 22.56 -9.77 -6.40
N ALA A 6 22.81 -10.53 -5.33
CA ALA A 6 22.00 -10.43 -4.11
C ALA A 6 22.06 -9.03 -3.48
N ALA A 7 23.25 -8.42 -3.40
CA ALA A 7 23.42 -7.06 -2.89
C ALA A 7 22.71 -6.02 -3.77
N ALA A 8 22.89 -6.10 -5.10
CA ALA A 8 22.23 -5.20 -6.04
C ALA A 8 20.71 -5.31 -6.01
N SER A 9 20.15 -6.53 -5.87
CA SER A 9 18.70 -6.75 -5.79
C SER A 9 18.08 -6.14 -4.53
N VAL A 10 18.74 -6.22 -3.38
CA VAL A 10 18.23 -5.62 -2.13
C VAL A 10 18.18 -4.09 -2.23
N VAL A 11 19.22 -3.49 -2.81
CA VAL A 11 19.26 -2.03 -3.02
C VAL A 11 18.19 -1.59 -4.02
N ALA A 12 18.03 -2.31 -5.13
CA ALA A 12 17.00 -2.02 -6.12
C ALA A 12 15.58 -2.16 -5.54
N ALA A 13 15.33 -3.18 -4.73
CA ALA A 13 14.05 -3.38 -4.06
C ALA A 13 13.74 -2.25 -3.06
N GLY A 14 14.72 -1.83 -2.25
CA GLY A 14 14.55 -0.73 -1.30
C GLY A 14 14.19 0.59 -1.99
N LEU A 15 14.87 0.91 -3.10
CA LEU A 15 14.58 2.10 -3.90
C LEU A 15 13.20 2.05 -4.56
N ALA A 16 12.82 0.89 -5.13
CA ALA A 16 11.51 0.71 -5.74
C ALA A 16 10.37 0.88 -4.73
N VAL A 17 10.50 0.31 -3.53
CA VAL A 17 9.50 0.44 -2.45
C VAL A 17 9.41 1.87 -1.94
N GLY A 18 10.55 2.52 -1.70
CA GLY A 18 10.58 3.90 -1.22
C GLY A 18 9.89 4.86 -2.18
N LEU A 19 10.16 4.75 -3.48
CA LEU A 19 9.50 5.58 -4.50
C LEU A 19 8.02 5.23 -4.65
N ALA A 20 7.66 3.95 -4.59
CA ALA A 20 6.27 3.50 -4.68
C ALA A 20 5.41 4.01 -3.51
N SER A 21 5.99 4.19 -2.30
CA SER A 21 5.25 4.63 -1.11
C SER A 21 4.78 6.10 -1.14
N ILE A 22 5.33 6.93 -2.04
CA ILE A 22 5.00 8.35 -2.11
C ILE A 22 3.54 8.57 -2.52
N GLY A 23 3.05 7.83 -3.52
CA GLY A 23 1.68 7.94 -4.01
C GLY A 23 0.62 7.67 -2.93
N PRO A 24 0.64 6.49 -2.29
CA PRO A 24 -0.27 6.17 -1.18
C PRO A 24 -0.10 7.12 0.00
N GLY A 25 1.13 7.56 0.31
CA GLY A 25 1.36 8.50 1.41
C GLY A 25 0.58 9.81 1.23
N VAL A 26 0.56 10.35 0.01
CA VAL A 26 -0.22 11.56 -0.32
C VAL A 26 -1.72 11.27 -0.39
N GLY A 27 -2.11 10.16 -1.01
CA GLY A 27 -3.52 9.77 -1.16
C GLY A 27 -4.21 9.50 0.18
N GLN A 28 -3.60 8.65 1.00
CA GLN A 28 -4.10 8.30 2.34
C GLN A 28 -4.04 9.50 3.29
N GLY A 29 -3.00 10.33 3.22
CA GLY A 29 -2.93 11.57 4.00
C GLY A 29 -4.08 12.54 3.69
N THR A 30 -4.44 12.67 2.41
CA THR A 30 -5.58 13.49 1.98
C THR A 30 -6.91 12.88 2.44
N ALA A 31 -7.08 11.57 2.29
CA ALA A 31 -8.27 10.85 2.75
C ALA A 31 -8.44 10.94 4.27
N ALA A 32 -7.36 10.86 5.04
CA ALA A 32 -7.37 11.03 6.49
C ALA A 32 -7.81 12.46 6.88
N GLY A 33 -7.30 13.49 6.19
CA GLY A 33 -7.72 14.87 6.41
C GLY A 33 -9.22 15.07 6.16
N GLN A 34 -9.74 14.52 5.07
CA GLN A 34 -11.17 14.56 4.76
C GLN A 34 -12.00 13.73 5.75
N ALA A 35 -11.49 12.60 6.23
CA ALA A 35 -12.16 11.80 7.25
C ALA A 35 -12.29 12.59 8.56
N VAL A 36 -11.23 13.25 9.02
CA VAL A 36 -11.24 14.10 10.21
C VAL A 36 -12.21 15.28 10.04
N GLU A 37 -12.20 15.96 8.89
CA GLU A 37 -13.15 17.05 8.62
C GLU A 37 -14.61 16.56 8.65
N ARG A 38 -14.89 15.37 8.09
CA ARG A 38 -16.22 14.76 8.10
C ARG A 38 -16.65 14.36 9.50
N ILE A 39 -15.74 13.80 10.32
CA ILE A 39 -15.99 13.48 11.73
C ILE A 39 -16.30 14.74 12.51
N ALA A 40 -15.55 15.83 12.28
CA ALA A 40 -15.78 17.11 12.95
C ALA A 40 -17.16 17.72 12.62
N ARG A 41 -17.70 17.50 11.42
CA ARG A 41 -19.04 17.95 11.02
C ARG A 41 -20.17 17.01 11.45
N GLN A 42 -19.89 15.71 11.54
CA GLN A 42 -20.86 14.66 11.87
C GLN A 42 -20.24 13.63 12.82
N PRO A 43 -20.19 13.92 14.12
CA PRO A 43 -19.57 13.04 15.11
C PRO A 43 -20.35 11.72 15.27
N GLU A 44 -21.66 11.68 15.01
CA GLU A 44 -22.43 10.43 15.11
C GLU A 44 -22.03 9.39 14.04
N ALA A 45 -21.39 9.83 12.94
CA ALA A 45 -20.95 8.98 11.85
C ALA A 45 -19.48 8.53 11.99
N GLU A 46 -18.79 8.91 13.08
CA GLU A 46 -17.35 8.69 13.26
C GLU A 46 -16.94 7.24 13.03
N GLY A 47 -17.61 6.30 13.71
CA GLY A 47 -17.29 4.88 13.59
C GLY A 47 -17.39 4.35 12.17
N LYS A 48 -18.34 4.86 11.37
CA LYS A 48 -18.52 4.46 9.97
C LYS A 48 -17.46 5.06 9.06
N ILE A 49 -17.09 6.34 9.29
CA ILE A 49 -16.04 7.03 8.52
C ILE A 49 -14.69 6.38 8.76
N LEU A 50 -14.35 6.11 10.03
CA LEU A 50 -13.14 5.39 10.39
C LEU A 50 -13.14 3.97 9.80
N LEU A 51 -14.24 3.22 9.91
CA LEU A 51 -14.31 1.88 9.34
C LEU A 51 -14.02 1.86 7.83
N ILE A 52 -14.57 2.81 7.07
CA ILE A 52 -14.30 2.93 5.63
C ILE A 52 -12.84 3.28 5.38
N TYR A 53 -12.27 4.23 6.12
CA TYR A 53 -10.86 4.60 6.00
C TYR A 53 -9.91 3.44 6.31
N LEU A 54 -10.14 2.70 7.41
CA LEU A 54 -9.35 1.52 7.78
C LEU A 54 -9.48 0.39 6.76
N SER A 55 -10.66 0.20 6.17
CA SER A 55 -10.87 -0.79 5.10
C SER A 55 -10.09 -0.44 3.84
N SER A 56 -10.06 0.84 3.45
CA SER A 56 -9.24 1.32 2.33
C SER A 56 -7.74 1.16 2.60
N PHE A 57 -7.29 1.48 3.82
CA PHE A 57 -5.90 1.29 4.22
C PHE A 57 -5.45 -0.18 4.13
N PHE A 58 -6.31 -1.11 4.56
CA PHE A 58 -6.05 -2.54 4.46
C PHE A 58 -5.87 -2.99 3.00
N PHE A 59 -6.74 -2.54 2.10
CA PHE A 59 -6.66 -2.87 0.67
C PHE A 59 -5.36 -2.36 0.03
N GLU A 60 -4.95 -1.14 0.36
CA GLU A 60 -3.76 -0.51 -0.24
C GLU A 60 -2.43 -1.03 0.35
N SER A 61 -2.45 -1.64 1.53
CA SER A 61 -1.25 -2.22 2.16
C SER A 61 -0.77 -3.53 1.50
N ASN A 62 -1.67 -4.33 0.93
CA ASN A 62 -1.37 -5.62 0.30
C ASN A 62 -0.33 -5.54 -0.85
N PRO A 63 -0.43 -4.61 -1.81
CA PRO A 63 0.56 -4.51 -2.88
C PRO A 63 1.97 -4.14 -2.39
N PHE A 64 2.12 -3.40 -1.29
CA PHE A 64 3.45 -3.06 -0.74
C PHE A 64 4.17 -4.25 -0.12
N LEU A 65 3.43 -5.06 0.64
CA LEU A 65 3.97 -6.30 1.19
C LEU A 65 4.37 -7.26 0.07
N PHE A 66 3.63 -7.25 -1.05
CA PHE A 66 3.93 -8.05 -2.24
C PHE A 66 5.19 -7.59 -2.99
N ILE A 67 5.48 -6.28 -3.09
CA ILE A 67 6.73 -5.77 -3.70
C ILE A 67 7.97 -6.29 -2.93
N VAL A 68 7.87 -6.42 -1.60
CA VAL A 68 8.95 -6.95 -0.76
C VAL A 68 9.04 -8.49 -0.83
N PHE A 69 7.95 -9.17 -1.22
CA PHE A 69 7.86 -10.63 -1.26
C PHE A 69 8.06 -11.20 -2.67
N ASN A 70 9.27 -11.12 -3.22
CA ASN A 70 9.62 -11.94 -4.38
C ASN A 70 11.07 -12.46 -4.36
N ARG A 71 11.25 -13.67 -3.83
CA ARG A 71 12.44 -14.50 -4.06
C ARG A 71 12.12 -15.94 -4.49
N SER A 72 10.85 -16.33 -4.56
CA SER A 72 10.45 -17.70 -4.88
C SER A 72 9.40 -17.73 -6.00
N ASN A 73 9.89 -17.70 -7.24
CA ASN A 73 9.27 -18.26 -8.44
C ASN A 73 7.74 -18.21 -8.59
N ARG A 74 7.15 -17.03 -8.86
CA ARG A 74 6.02 -16.90 -9.81
C ARG A 74 5.63 -15.43 -10.04
N ILE A 75 5.79 -14.99 -11.29
CA ILE A 75 5.26 -13.75 -11.86
C ILE A 75 3.74 -13.88 -11.92
N ILE A 76 3.04 -13.76 -10.79
CA ILE A 76 1.57 -13.85 -10.71
C ILE A 76 0.95 -12.56 -10.14
N GLY A 77 1.76 -11.62 -9.65
CA GLY A 77 1.25 -10.42 -8.97
C GLY A 77 0.41 -9.46 -9.83
N VAL A 78 0.75 -9.31 -11.11
CA VAL A 78 0.01 -8.38 -12.01
C VAL A 78 -1.31 -8.99 -12.49
N ILE A 79 -1.37 -10.32 -12.65
CA ILE A 79 -2.58 -11.04 -13.12
C ILE A 79 -3.62 -11.16 -12.00
N GLU A 80 -3.19 -11.39 -10.75
CA GLU A 80 -4.13 -11.45 -9.61
C GLU A 80 -4.77 -10.08 -9.32
N LEU A 81 -4.06 -8.99 -9.65
CA LEU A 81 -4.57 -7.62 -9.55
C LEU A 81 -5.78 -7.38 -10.48
N LEU A 82 -5.81 -8.02 -11.65
CA LEU A 82 -6.96 -8.00 -12.58
C LEU A 82 -8.07 -8.98 -12.19
N ARG A 83 -7.82 -9.93 -11.28
CA ARG A 83 -8.83 -10.87 -10.77
C ARG A 83 -9.56 -10.33 -9.53
N GLN A 84 -9.04 -9.26 -8.93
CA GLN A 84 -9.65 -8.57 -7.78
C GLN A 84 -10.55 -7.39 -8.20
N PHE A 85 -10.69 -7.12 -9.51
CA PHE A 85 -11.65 -6.19 -10.10
C PHE A 85 -12.73 -6.92 -10.90
#